data_AF-A0A6M1NDS3-F1
#
_entry.id   AF-A0A6M1NDS3-F1
#
_cell.length_a   1.000
_cell.length_b   1.000
_cell.length_c   1.000
_cell.angle_alpha   90.00
_cell.angle_beta   90.00
_cell.angle_gamma   90.00
#
_symmetry.space_group_name_H-M   'P 1'
#
loop_
_entity.id
_entity.type
_entity.pdbx_description
1 polymer ?
#
loop_
_entity_poly.entity_id
_entity_poly.type
_entity_poly.pdbx_seq_one_letter_code
_entity_poly.pdbx_strand_id
1 'polypeptide(L)'
;MAFTRPVGAFRIGILTLQEKWQLLFDVPVGFYTEPYLQEKFHGPSSSATYLVVRANLCPTMDLVNTLCTLEEGCVLEKDGDWIAYKINKWSPQPERSTLKVHNFEGELRRIQFLEDIYLENAKQIVFDFNLLTKDKTSSPLHPSNLVIGDNLYVGTNVEAFGCTFNTAQGPIYIANDVLIEQGSHLRGPIAIGKGARVKMGSRLYPNVSVGPKATIGGEVNNTVMWENSAKGHDGYLGCAVIGEGCNLGAGTSNSNLQNNWKAIKLYDYKLVDWRKTERKKVGAFMGDFAMCGINSSITTGAVIGVGVQLSMSNIIPKFVPDFSWMTDEKQETYVWNKFEDMLKERGGMINEEIQETDLRILWEVYCLTRREEN
;
A
#
# COMPACT_ATOMS: atom_id res chain seq x y z
N MET A 1 3.27 -7.46 -5.41
CA MET A 1 3.02 -6.01 -5.24
C MET A 1 3.74 -5.18 -6.30
N ALA A 2 5.08 -5.19 -6.40
CA ALA A 2 5.79 -4.38 -7.40
C ALA A 2 5.68 -4.92 -8.85
N PHE A 3 5.25 -6.18 -9.02
CA PHE A 3 4.99 -6.74 -10.34
C PHE A 3 3.78 -6.14 -11.04
N THR A 4 2.82 -5.56 -10.32
CA THR A 4 1.58 -5.03 -10.93
C THR A 4 1.59 -3.52 -11.07
N ARG A 5 2.56 -2.83 -10.43
CA ARG A 5 2.67 -1.36 -10.42
C ARG A 5 4.05 -0.91 -9.96
N PRO A 6 4.53 0.29 -10.38
CA PRO A 6 5.75 0.87 -9.84
C PRO A 6 5.61 1.19 -8.34
N VAL A 7 6.73 1.18 -7.61
CA VAL A 7 6.74 1.50 -6.16
C VAL A 7 6.16 2.89 -5.88
N GLY A 8 6.34 3.84 -6.81
CA GLY A 8 5.75 5.18 -6.69
C GLY A 8 4.22 5.19 -6.75
N ALA A 9 3.57 4.11 -7.17
CA ALA A 9 2.12 3.96 -7.12
C ALA A 9 1.63 3.25 -5.83
N PHE A 10 2.52 2.96 -4.87
CA PHE A 10 2.12 2.32 -3.61
C PHE A 10 1.44 3.33 -2.68
N ARG A 11 0.37 2.89 -2.00
CA ARG A 11 -0.27 3.65 -0.91
C ARG A 11 0.52 3.51 0.39
N ILE A 12 0.97 4.65 0.91
CA ILE A 12 1.74 4.76 2.17
C ILE A 12 1.31 6.08 2.82
N GLY A 13 0.57 6.02 3.91
CA GLY A 13 -0.13 7.18 4.48
C GLY A 13 -1.59 7.22 4.05
N ILE A 14 -2.10 8.43 3.80
CA ILE A 14 -3.43 8.65 3.22
C ILE A 14 -3.36 8.46 1.70
N LEU A 15 -2.26 8.90 1.08
CA LEU A 15 -2.07 8.98 -0.37
C LEU A 15 -1.12 7.89 -0.90
N THR A 16 -1.12 7.67 -2.21
CA THR A 16 -0.01 7.02 -2.91
C THR A 16 1.20 7.94 -3.00
N LEU A 17 2.41 7.39 -3.19
CA LEU A 17 3.60 8.23 -3.39
C LEU A 17 3.43 9.17 -4.59
N GLN A 18 2.82 8.70 -5.67
CA GLN A 18 2.50 9.49 -6.86
C GLN A 18 1.60 10.67 -6.51
N GLU A 19 0.48 10.42 -5.82
CA GLU A 19 -0.47 11.46 -5.41
C GLU A 19 0.22 12.53 -4.54
N LYS A 20 1.13 12.13 -3.64
CA LYS A 20 1.91 13.09 -2.83
C LYS A 20 2.79 13.98 -3.70
N TRP A 21 3.60 13.38 -4.58
CA TRP A 21 4.51 14.13 -5.43
C TRP A 21 3.76 15.06 -6.38
N GLN A 22 2.63 14.61 -6.92
CA GLN A 22 1.75 15.42 -7.75
C GLN A 22 1.20 16.62 -6.98
N LEU A 23 0.71 16.44 -5.75
CA LEU A 23 0.20 17.55 -4.92
C LEU A 23 1.29 18.52 -4.47
N LEU A 24 2.50 18.03 -4.19
CA LEU A 24 3.61 18.86 -3.71
C LEU A 24 4.19 19.78 -4.78
N PHE A 25 4.22 19.32 -6.02
CA PHE A 25 4.80 20.08 -7.14
C PHE A 25 3.76 20.68 -8.09
N ASP A 26 2.48 20.31 -7.93
CA ASP A 26 1.37 20.72 -8.81
C ASP A 26 1.66 20.43 -10.29
N VAL A 27 2.21 19.24 -10.57
CA VAL A 27 2.55 18.78 -11.93
C VAL A 27 2.17 17.32 -12.14
N PRO A 28 1.90 16.90 -13.38
CA PRO A 28 1.70 15.49 -13.71
C PRO A 28 2.94 14.65 -13.34
N VAL A 29 2.70 13.46 -12.80
CA VAL A 29 3.75 12.48 -12.48
C VAL A 29 3.59 11.27 -13.40
N GLY A 30 4.66 10.93 -14.13
CA GLY A 30 4.77 9.72 -14.95
C GLY A 30 5.84 8.76 -14.41
N PHE A 31 5.97 7.58 -15.02
CA PHE A 31 6.90 6.55 -14.56
C PHE A 31 7.79 6.01 -15.67
N TYR A 32 9.02 5.66 -15.30
CA TYR A 32 9.84 4.77 -16.11
C TYR A 32 9.86 3.39 -15.45
N THR A 33 9.12 2.45 -16.05
CA THR A 33 8.90 1.09 -15.56
C THR A 33 9.39 0.04 -16.54
N GLU A 34 9.29 -1.23 -16.13
CA GLU A 34 9.35 -2.38 -17.04
C GLU A 34 8.36 -2.23 -18.22
N PRO A 35 8.68 -2.76 -19.42
CA PRO A 35 7.89 -2.55 -20.62
C PRO A 35 6.41 -2.91 -20.48
N TYR A 36 6.09 -4.01 -19.78
CA TYR A 36 4.71 -4.46 -19.61
C TYR A 36 3.85 -3.56 -18.70
N LEU A 37 4.48 -2.70 -17.91
CA LEU A 37 3.78 -1.72 -17.07
C LEU A 37 3.58 -0.37 -17.77
N GLN A 38 4.34 -0.07 -18.83
CA GLN A 38 4.39 1.25 -19.47
C GLN A 38 3.08 1.69 -20.11
N GLU A 39 2.23 0.74 -20.52
CA GLU A 39 0.94 1.08 -21.10
C GLU A 39 0.04 1.81 -20.09
N LYS A 40 0.00 1.32 -18.84
CA LYS A 40 -0.78 1.94 -17.75
C LYS A 40 0.02 3.04 -17.04
N PHE A 41 1.29 2.74 -16.73
CA PHE A 41 2.20 3.62 -16.00
C PHE A 41 3.19 4.27 -16.95
N HIS A 42 2.68 5.09 -17.85
CA HIS A 42 3.46 5.68 -18.93
C HIS A 42 4.50 6.69 -18.44
N GLY A 43 5.60 6.74 -19.20
CA GLY A 43 6.61 7.78 -19.10
C GLY A 43 6.06 9.19 -19.34
N PRO A 44 6.76 10.22 -18.87
CA PRO A 44 6.32 11.59 -19.05
C PRO A 44 6.22 11.95 -20.53
N SER A 45 5.24 12.79 -20.88
CA SER A 45 5.17 13.39 -22.21
C SER A 45 6.38 14.31 -22.46
N SER A 46 6.69 14.57 -23.73
CA SER A 46 7.76 15.50 -24.12
C SER A 46 7.59 16.87 -23.42
N SER A 47 8.50 17.17 -22.50
CA SER A 47 8.58 18.42 -21.72
C SER A 47 9.90 19.13 -21.99
N ALA A 48 9.93 20.45 -21.75
CA ALA A 48 11.16 21.25 -21.77
C ALA A 48 12.10 20.92 -20.60
N THR A 49 11.57 20.41 -19.49
CA THR A 49 12.36 20.01 -18.31
C THR A 49 11.67 18.87 -17.56
N TYR A 50 12.48 17.95 -17.03
CA TYR A 50 12.07 16.83 -16.20
C TYR A 50 12.76 16.92 -14.85
N LEU A 51 12.00 16.78 -13.77
CA LEU A 51 12.52 16.45 -12.45
C LEU A 51 12.30 14.94 -12.24
N VAL A 52 13.36 14.16 -12.33
CA VAL A 52 13.29 12.72 -12.13
C VAL A 52 13.64 12.39 -10.69
N VAL A 53 12.78 11.66 -10.00
CA VAL A 53 12.93 11.29 -8.60
C VAL A 53 12.86 9.76 -8.49
N ARG A 54 13.68 9.14 -7.64
CA ARG A 54 13.54 7.70 -7.37
C ARG A 54 12.12 7.39 -6.88
N ALA A 55 11.47 6.42 -7.51
CA ALA A 55 10.07 6.10 -7.25
C ALA A 55 9.78 5.57 -5.82
N ASN A 56 10.82 5.15 -5.10
CA ASN A 56 10.69 4.59 -3.76
C ASN A 56 10.93 5.58 -2.61
N LEU A 57 10.98 6.88 -2.90
CA LEU A 57 11.18 7.91 -1.89
C LEU A 57 9.86 8.38 -1.30
N CYS A 58 9.79 8.39 0.03
CA CYS A 58 8.73 9.08 0.75
C CYS A 58 9.12 10.56 0.92
N PRO A 59 8.20 11.50 0.67
CA PRO A 59 8.51 12.92 0.81
C PRO A 59 8.78 13.29 2.28
N THR A 60 9.72 14.22 2.45
CA THR A 60 9.97 15.00 3.66
C THR A 60 10.04 16.47 3.25
N MET A 61 9.76 17.41 4.15
CA MET A 61 9.83 18.84 3.79
C MET A 61 11.23 19.25 3.35
N ASP A 62 12.28 18.73 3.98
CA ASP A 62 13.67 18.99 3.59
C ASP A 62 13.96 18.52 2.16
N LEU A 63 13.51 17.30 1.81
CA LEU A 63 13.67 16.75 0.48
C LEU A 63 12.88 17.59 -0.55
N VAL A 64 11.62 17.93 -0.26
CA VAL A 64 10.78 18.76 -1.14
C VAL A 64 11.44 20.12 -1.39
N ASN A 65 11.85 20.83 -0.33
CA ASN A 65 12.50 22.13 -0.44
C ASN A 65 13.80 22.05 -1.27
N THR A 66 14.61 21.00 -1.06
CA THR A 66 15.85 20.79 -1.82
C THR A 66 15.54 20.57 -3.31
N LEU A 67 14.55 19.74 -3.62
CA LEU A 67 14.14 19.44 -5.00
C LEU A 67 13.59 20.68 -5.72
N CYS A 68 12.84 21.55 -5.02
CA CYS A 68 12.36 22.82 -5.59
C CYS A 68 13.51 23.73 -6.06
N THR A 69 14.64 23.70 -5.36
CA THR A 69 15.83 24.52 -5.66
C THR A 69 16.85 23.82 -6.56
N LEU A 70 16.62 22.56 -6.97
CA LEU A 70 17.56 21.82 -7.79
C LEU A 70 17.67 22.48 -9.18
N GLU A 71 18.90 22.85 -9.55
CA GLU A 71 19.22 23.46 -10.85
C GLU A 71 19.17 22.42 -11.97
N GLU A 72 18.89 22.86 -13.19
CA GLU A 72 19.02 22.01 -14.38
C GLU A 72 20.47 21.56 -14.57
N GLY A 73 20.68 20.32 -15.03
CA GLY A 73 22.00 19.74 -15.16
C GLY A 73 22.60 19.26 -13.84
N CYS A 74 21.80 19.21 -12.77
CA CYS A 74 22.24 18.75 -11.46
C CYS A 74 21.62 17.40 -11.07
N VAL A 75 22.39 16.65 -10.27
CA VAL A 75 21.95 15.44 -9.58
C VAL A 75 22.02 15.67 -8.08
N LEU A 76 20.95 15.31 -7.38
CA LEU A 76 20.90 15.26 -5.93
C LEU A 76 21.30 13.85 -5.48
N GLU A 77 22.29 13.72 -4.61
CA GLU A 77 22.80 12.43 -4.12
C GLU A 77 22.92 12.42 -2.59
N LYS A 78 22.97 11.23 -2.00
CA LYS A 78 23.37 11.02 -0.61
C LYS A 78 24.20 9.75 -0.52
N ASP A 79 25.38 9.85 0.09
CA ASP A 79 26.32 8.71 0.26
C ASP A 79 26.67 7.99 -1.05
N GLY A 80 26.77 8.74 -2.16
CA GLY A 80 27.05 8.21 -3.49
C GLY A 80 25.86 7.55 -4.20
N ASP A 81 24.68 7.53 -3.56
CA ASP A 81 23.45 7.08 -4.20
C ASP A 81 22.58 8.26 -4.65
N TRP A 82 22.19 8.25 -5.93
CA TRP A 82 21.36 9.31 -6.50
C TRP A 82 19.94 9.28 -5.94
N ILE A 83 19.35 10.45 -5.78
CA ILE A 83 18.01 10.68 -5.23
C ILE A 83 17.09 11.19 -6.33
N ALA A 84 17.55 12.24 -7.01
CA ALA A 84 16.83 12.90 -8.09
C ALA A 84 17.80 13.63 -9.02
N TYR A 85 17.35 13.99 -10.21
CA TYR A 85 18.10 14.84 -11.14
C TYR A 85 17.14 15.69 -11.96
N LYS A 86 17.61 16.83 -12.46
CA LYS A 86 16.81 17.76 -13.27
C LYS A 86 17.47 18.01 -14.62
N ILE A 87 16.79 17.69 -15.71
CA ILE A 87 17.35 17.71 -17.07
C ILE A 87 16.31 18.17 -18.10
N ASN A 88 16.76 18.70 -19.25
CA ASN A 88 15.89 19.12 -20.37
C ASN A 88 15.72 18.05 -21.47
N LYS A 89 16.61 17.06 -21.48
CA LYS A 89 16.57 15.94 -22.43
C LYS A 89 16.34 14.66 -21.64
N TRP A 90 15.18 14.04 -21.83
CA TRP A 90 14.82 12.81 -21.14
C TRP A 90 15.90 11.74 -21.30
N SER A 91 16.27 11.10 -20.19
CA SER A 91 17.11 9.91 -20.16
C SER A 91 16.67 9.00 -19.01
N PRO A 92 16.52 7.68 -19.23
CA PRO A 92 16.18 6.74 -18.15
C PRO A 92 17.32 6.53 -17.16
N GLN A 93 18.56 6.79 -17.57
CA GLN A 93 19.75 6.72 -16.72
C GLN A 93 20.44 8.09 -16.73
N PRO A 94 20.66 8.72 -15.57
CA PRO A 94 21.46 9.93 -15.53
C PRO A 94 22.91 9.57 -15.84
N GLU A 95 23.48 10.17 -16.89
CA GLU A 95 24.93 10.14 -17.10
C GLU A 95 25.60 10.99 -16.02
N ARG A 96 25.93 10.40 -14.86
CA ARG A 96 26.41 11.16 -13.69
C ARG A 96 27.65 12.01 -13.98
N SER A 97 28.51 11.58 -14.91
CA SER A 97 29.71 12.33 -15.31
C SER A 97 29.41 13.67 -15.99
N THR A 98 28.18 13.88 -16.48
CA THR A 98 27.77 15.12 -17.15
C THR A 98 26.91 16.01 -16.26
N LEU A 99 26.59 15.58 -15.03
CA LEU A 99 25.75 16.31 -14.08
C LEU A 99 26.57 16.87 -12.91
N LYS A 100 26.22 18.07 -12.46
CA LYS A 100 26.78 18.67 -11.24
C LYS A 100 26.14 18.02 -10.01
N VAL A 101 26.98 17.50 -9.11
CA VAL A 101 26.53 16.78 -7.92
C VAL A 101 26.21 17.77 -6.79
N HIS A 102 25.03 17.59 -6.19
CA HIS A 102 24.59 18.25 -4.96
C HIS A 102 24.33 17.18 -3.90
N ASN A 103 24.90 17.34 -2.70
CA ASN A 103 24.70 16.41 -1.60
C ASN A 103 23.45 16.77 -0.80
N PHE A 104 22.65 15.77 -0.47
CA PHE A 104 21.46 15.89 0.36
C PHE A 104 21.79 15.53 1.82
N GLU A 105 21.74 16.54 2.67
CA GLU A 105 22.07 16.40 4.09
C GLU A 105 20.90 15.87 4.95
N GLY A 106 19.64 16.03 4.49
CA GLY A 106 18.45 15.67 5.25
C GLY A 106 18.20 14.15 5.43
N GLU A 107 17.22 13.80 6.27
CA GLU A 107 16.80 12.40 6.44
C GLU A 107 16.09 11.91 5.16
N LEU A 108 16.53 10.77 4.65
CA LEU A 108 15.96 10.14 3.47
C LEU A 108 15.09 8.95 3.86
N ARG A 109 13.79 9.05 3.58
CA ARG A 109 12.81 7.99 3.84
C ARG A 109 12.56 7.19 2.56
N ARG A 110 12.77 5.88 2.61
CA ARG A 110 12.71 5.02 1.43
C ARG A 110 11.96 3.72 1.68
N ILE A 111 11.36 3.21 0.61
CA ILE A 111 10.75 1.89 0.56
C ILE A 111 11.71 0.98 -0.19
N GLN A 112 12.49 0.21 0.56
CA GLN A 112 13.44 -0.75 -0.01
C GLN A 112 12.85 -2.15 -0.01
N PHE A 113 12.06 -2.46 1.02
CA PHE A 113 11.46 -3.76 1.27
C PHE A 113 9.97 -3.65 1.61
N LEU A 114 9.26 -4.78 1.55
CA LEU A 114 7.81 -4.84 1.81
C LEU A 114 7.46 -4.28 3.19
N GLU A 115 8.24 -4.62 4.22
CA GLU A 115 7.97 -4.15 5.58
C GLU A 115 8.14 -2.63 5.75
N ASP A 116 8.89 -1.96 4.87
CA ASP A 116 9.08 -0.51 4.94
C ASP A 116 7.77 0.25 4.69
N ILE A 117 6.82 -0.36 3.96
CA ILE A 117 5.49 0.22 3.68
C ILE A 117 4.78 0.57 4.99
N TYR A 118 4.59 -0.39 5.91
CA TYR A 118 3.93 -0.08 7.17
C TYR A 118 4.84 0.67 8.15
N LEU A 119 6.17 0.55 8.05
CA LEU A 119 7.10 1.25 8.95
C LEU A 119 7.14 2.75 8.71
N GLU A 120 7.02 3.18 7.46
CA GLU A 120 6.92 4.59 7.11
C GLU A 120 5.47 5.10 7.15
N ASN A 121 4.48 4.21 7.16
CA ASN A 121 3.06 4.57 7.06
C ASN A 121 2.60 5.62 8.08
N ALA A 122 2.87 5.45 9.38
CA ALA A 122 2.42 6.39 10.41
C ALA A 122 2.96 7.80 10.18
N LYS A 123 4.25 7.91 9.84
CA LYS A 123 4.92 9.18 9.54
C LYS A 123 4.31 9.82 8.28
N GLN A 124 3.98 8.99 7.31
CA GLN A 124 3.34 9.41 6.07
C GLN A 124 1.86 9.77 6.25
N ILE A 125 1.10 9.15 7.17
CA ILE A 125 -0.24 9.60 7.55
C ILE A 125 -0.15 11.02 8.12
N VAL A 126 0.81 11.29 9.01
CA VAL A 126 1.00 12.64 9.60
C VAL A 126 1.38 13.66 8.52
N PHE A 127 2.31 13.32 7.64
CA PHE A 127 2.70 14.18 6.52
C PHE A 127 1.50 14.51 5.63
N ASP A 128 0.76 13.49 5.20
CA ASP A 128 -0.40 13.67 4.32
C ASP A 128 -1.53 14.42 5.02
N PHE A 129 -1.76 14.18 6.31
CA PHE A 129 -2.78 14.89 7.07
C PHE A 129 -2.51 16.39 7.03
N ASN A 130 -1.28 16.81 7.32
CA ASN A 130 -0.91 18.22 7.26
C ASN A 130 -1.04 18.79 5.84
N LEU A 131 -0.68 18.02 4.81
CA LEU A 131 -0.79 18.44 3.42
C LEU A 131 -2.27 18.60 2.98
N LEU A 132 -3.12 17.64 3.32
CA LEU A 132 -4.49 17.55 2.80
C LEU A 132 -5.49 18.40 3.58
N THR A 133 -5.23 18.65 4.87
CA THR A 133 -6.16 19.34 5.76
C THR A 133 -5.81 20.81 5.98
N LYS A 134 -4.65 21.25 5.47
CA LYS A 134 -4.26 22.66 5.46
C LYS A 134 -5.39 23.49 4.85
N ASP A 135 -5.84 24.49 5.60
CA ASP A 135 -6.88 25.43 5.21
C ASP A 135 -8.25 24.77 4.90
N LYS A 136 -8.48 23.52 5.34
CA LYS A 136 -9.77 22.84 5.23
C LYS A 136 -10.49 22.75 6.56
N THR A 137 -11.81 22.76 6.50
CA THR A 137 -12.68 22.56 7.65
C THR A 137 -13.27 21.15 7.62
N SER A 138 -13.23 20.45 8.76
CA SER A 138 -13.85 19.14 8.92
C SER A 138 -15.38 19.25 8.92
N SER A 139 -16.06 18.29 8.30
CA SER A 139 -17.50 18.11 8.50
C SER A 139 -17.80 17.73 9.96
N PRO A 140 -18.96 18.12 10.50
CA PRO A 140 -19.37 17.69 11.82
C PRO A 140 -19.74 16.20 11.83
N LEU A 141 -19.41 15.51 12.91
CA LEU A 141 -19.92 14.16 13.18
C LEU A 141 -21.23 14.21 13.96
N HIS A 142 -22.00 13.13 13.90
CA HIS A 142 -23.19 12.99 14.75
C HIS A 142 -22.82 13.07 16.24
N PRO A 143 -23.61 13.73 17.11
CA PRO A 143 -23.28 13.92 18.54
C PRO A 143 -23.14 12.65 19.37
N SER A 144 -23.56 11.50 18.86
CA SER A 144 -23.39 10.21 19.54
C SER A 144 -21.95 9.69 19.52
N ASN A 145 -21.05 10.31 18.75
CA ASN A 145 -19.64 9.93 18.68
C ASN A 145 -18.83 10.59 19.79
N LEU A 146 -17.83 9.87 20.29
CA LEU A 146 -16.84 10.39 21.24
C LEU A 146 -15.54 10.72 20.50
N VAL A 147 -15.10 11.97 20.57
CA VAL A 147 -13.82 12.43 20.02
C VAL A 147 -12.89 12.79 21.18
N ILE A 148 -11.65 12.27 21.13
CA ILE A 148 -10.60 12.52 22.12
C ILE A 148 -9.40 13.13 21.38
N GLY A 149 -9.14 14.41 21.61
CA GLY A 149 -8.10 15.20 20.93
C GLY A 149 -8.61 15.94 19.68
N ASP A 150 -7.71 16.70 19.05
CA ASP A 150 -8.10 17.73 18.07
C ASP A 150 -7.62 17.43 16.64
N ASN A 151 -6.89 16.33 16.44
CA ASN A 151 -6.31 15.97 15.14
C ASN A 151 -7.22 15.02 14.36
N LEU A 152 -8.49 15.39 14.20
CA LEU A 152 -9.49 14.64 13.45
C LEU A 152 -9.94 15.46 12.25
N TYR A 153 -9.84 14.87 11.06
CA TYR A 153 -10.44 15.43 9.85
C TYR A 153 -11.50 14.47 9.30
N VAL A 154 -12.67 15.02 9.00
CA VAL A 154 -13.82 14.30 8.44
C VAL A 154 -14.24 14.95 7.14
N GLY A 155 -14.24 14.16 6.06
CA GLY A 155 -14.73 14.55 4.75
C GLY A 155 -16.25 14.72 4.69
N THR A 156 -16.79 14.85 3.49
CA THR A 156 -18.24 14.98 3.27
C THR A 156 -18.91 13.61 3.20
N ASN A 157 -20.21 13.54 3.51
CA ASN A 157 -21.01 12.30 3.46
C ASN A 157 -20.43 11.15 4.29
N VAL A 158 -19.86 11.46 5.47
CA VAL A 158 -19.38 10.44 6.41
C VAL A 158 -20.51 10.06 7.35
N GLU A 159 -20.78 8.76 7.44
CA GLU A 159 -21.73 8.19 8.40
C GLU A 159 -20.97 7.52 9.54
N ALA A 160 -21.14 8.02 10.76
CA ALA A 160 -20.60 7.41 11.97
C ALA A 160 -21.52 7.69 13.15
N PHE A 161 -21.87 6.66 13.90
CA PHE A 161 -22.75 6.77 15.07
C PHE A 161 -22.19 5.93 16.23
N GLY A 162 -22.11 6.50 17.43
CA GLY A 162 -21.66 5.75 18.61
C GLY A 162 -20.22 5.22 18.49
N CYS A 163 -19.38 5.87 17.67
CA CYS A 163 -17.98 5.49 17.47
C CYS A 163 -17.06 6.29 18.40
N THR A 164 -15.84 5.78 18.63
CA THR A 164 -14.79 6.51 19.35
C THR A 164 -13.63 6.85 18.43
N PHE A 165 -13.23 8.11 18.41
CA PHE A 165 -12.09 8.63 17.66
C PHE A 165 -11.06 9.21 18.63
N ASN A 166 -9.93 8.52 18.80
CA ASN A 166 -8.87 8.94 19.71
C ASN A 166 -7.61 9.35 18.92
N THR A 167 -7.31 10.64 18.92
CA THR A 167 -6.20 11.23 18.16
C THR A 167 -4.97 11.52 19.03
N ALA A 168 -4.92 11.01 20.27
CA ALA A 168 -3.85 11.31 21.23
C ALA A 168 -2.46 10.79 20.80
N GLN A 169 -2.42 9.76 19.93
CA GLN A 169 -1.18 9.16 19.42
C GLN A 169 -0.89 9.52 17.95
N GLY A 170 -1.77 10.29 17.31
CA GLY A 170 -1.63 10.71 15.93
C GLY A 170 -2.98 11.05 15.28
N PRO A 171 -2.97 11.69 14.11
CA PRO A 171 -4.18 12.16 13.45
C PRO A 171 -5.07 11.02 12.93
N ILE A 172 -6.37 11.27 12.88
CA ILE A 172 -7.32 10.42 12.16
C ILE A 172 -7.84 11.21 10.96
N TYR A 173 -7.63 10.68 9.77
CA TYR A 173 -8.18 11.20 8.52
C TYR A 173 -9.30 10.30 8.02
N ILE A 174 -10.48 10.87 7.80
CA ILE A 174 -11.63 10.18 7.22
C ILE A 174 -12.00 10.90 5.93
N ALA A 175 -11.85 10.22 4.80
CA ALA A 175 -12.19 10.75 3.49
C ALA A 175 -13.71 10.85 3.29
N ASN A 176 -14.12 11.33 2.11
CA ASN A 176 -15.52 11.45 1.76
C ASN A 176 -16.19 10.08 1.59
N ASP A 177 -17.52 10.07 1.75
CA ASP A 177 -18.39 8.92 1.46
C ASP A 177 -18.04 7.66 2.29
N VAL A 178 -17.44 7.84 3.47
CA VAL A 178 -17.03 6.74 4.36
C VAL A 178 -18.18 6.33 5.27
N LEU A 179 -18.37 5.01 5.42
CA LEU A 179 -19.27 4.44 6.42
C LEU A 179 -18.48 3.81 7.56
N ILE A 180 -18.65 4.33 8.78
CA ILE A 180 -18.13 3.75 10.01
C ILE A 180 -19.31 3.24 10.83
N GLU A 181 -19.47 1.91 10.85
CA GLU A 181 -20.54 1.26 11.59
C GLU A 181 -20.38 1.39 13.10
N GLN A 182 -21.49 1.27 13.82
CA GLN A 182 -21.59 1.64 15.22
C GLN A 182 -20.62 0.88 16.13
N GLY A 183 -20.25 1.52 17.25
CA GLY A 183 -19.36 0.90 18.24
C GLY A 183 -17.93 0.67 17.75
N SER A 184 -17.54 1.20 16.59
CA SER A 184 -16.16 1.13 16.13
C SER A 184 -15.25 2.05 16.96
N HIS A 185 -14.05 1.57 17.29
CA HIS A 185 -13.05 2.28 18.08
C HIS A 185 -11.78 2.48 17.26
N LEU A 186 -11.41 3.75 17.05
CA LEU A 186 -10.30 4.16 16.22
C LEU A 186 -9.27 4.93 17.07
N ARG A 187 -8.01 4.50 17.04
CA ARG A 187 -6.87 5.19 17.67
C ARG A 187 -5.81 5.55 16.63
N GLY A 188 -5.56 6.84 16.47
CA GLY A 188 -4.63 7.37 15.47
C GLY A 188 -3.15 7.01 15.70
N PRO A 189 -2.29 7.12 14.67
CA PRO A 189 -2.64 7.66 13.36
C PRO A 189 -3.40 6.66 12.48
N ILE A 190 -4.49 7.10 11.86
CA ILE A 190 -5.34 6.28 10.97
C ILE A 190 -5.72 7.09 9.73
N ALA A 191 -5.71 6.46 8.57
CA ALA A 191 -6.26 6.98 7.33
C ALA A 191 -7.38 6.05 6.81
N ILE A 192 -8.58 6.58 6.60
CA ILE A 192 -9.71 5.88 5.99
C ILE A 192 -10.03 6.53 4.65
N GLY A 193 -9.78 5.81 3.56
CA GLY A 193 -9.90 6.26 2.18
C GLY A 193 -11.35 6.43 1.71
N LYS A 194 -11.54 7.14 0.59
CA LYS A 194 -12.85 7.51 0.07
C LYS A 194 -13.73 6.28 -0.17
N GLY A 195 -14.99 6.31 0.27
CA GLY A 195 -15.91 5.19 0.05
C GLY A 195 -15.62 3.93 0.87
N ALA A 196 -14.63 3.96 1.76
CA ALA A 196 -14.29 2.81 2.59
C ALA A 196 -15.36 2.54 3.65
N ARG A 197 -15.41 1.29 4.13
CA ARG A 197 -16.33 0.83 5.15
C ARG A 197 -15.58 0.24 6.34
N VAL A 198 -15.82 0.77 7.53
CA VAL A 198 -15.37 0.19 8.80
C VAL A 198 -16.56 -0.53 9.44
N LYS A 199 -16.43 -1.84 9.65
CA LYS A 199 -17.53 -2.72 10.08
C LYS A 199 -17.79 -2.61 11.59
N MET A 200 -19.00 -2.99 12.01
CA MET A 200 -19.50 -2.86 13.37
C MET A 200 -18.48 -3.34 14.41
N GLY A 201 -18.27 -2.56 15.47
CA GLY A 201 -17.41 -2.97 16.60
C GLY A 201 -15.91 -3.12 16.29
N SER A 202 -15.45 -2.61 15.14
CA SER A 202 -14.04 -2.71 14.74
C SER A 202 -13.10 -2.03 15.74
N ARG A 203 -11.91 -2.62 15.94
CA ARG A 203 -10.84 -2.08 16.78
C ARG A 203 -9.64 -1.74 15.91
N LEU A 204 -9.53 -0.47 15.51
CA LEU A 204 -8.40 0.03 14.74
C LEU A 204 -7.39 0.70 15.67
N TYR A 205 -6.22 0.08 15.78
CA TYR A 205 -5.07 0.59 16.51
C TYR A 205 -4.23 1.55 15.64
N PRO A 206 -3.23 2.23 16.23
CA PRO A 206 -2.34 3.13 15.51
C PRO A 206 -1.70 2.51 14.26
N ASN A 207 -1.34 3.39 13.34
CA ASN A 207 -0.64 3.08 12.11
C ASN A 207 -1.45 2.20 11.13
N VAL A 208 -2.69 2.60 10.86
CA VAL A 208 -3.57 1.88 9.93
C VAL A 208 -3.97 2.77 8.76
N SER A 209 -3.78 2.28 7.55
CA SER A 209 -4.31 2.90 6.32
C SER A 209 -5.26 1.94 5.63
N VAL A 210 -6.49 2.40 5.39
CA VAL A 210 -7.55 1.69 4.67
C VAL A 210 -7.76 2.42 3.35
N GLY A 211 -7.46 1.75 2.24
CA GLY A 211 -7.55 2.33 0.90
C GLY A 211 -8.99 2.68 0.49
N PRO A 212 -9.15 3.45 -0.60
CA PRO A 212 -10.46 3.78 -1.15
C PRO A 212 -11.31 2.53 -1.39
N LYS A 213 -12.61 2.62 -1.04
CA LYS A 213 -13.63 1.57 -1.25
C LYS A 213 -13.32 0.22 -0.59
N ALA A 214 -12.30 0.18 0.27
CA ALA A 214 -11.92 -1.01 0.99
C ALA A 214 -12.84 -1.23 2.21
N THR A 215 -13.05 -2.48 2.61
CA THR A 215 -13.86 -2.84 3.79
C THR A 215 -12.98 -3.44 4.87
N ILE A 216 -12.99 -2.87 6.07
CA ILE A 216 -12.18 -3.33 7.20
C ILE A 216 -13.06 -3.69 8.41
N GLY A 217 -12.66 -4.72 9.15
CA GLY A 217 -13.38 -5.28 10.29
C GLY A 217 -12.46 -6.06 11.23
N GLY A 218 -12.92 -6.28 12.46
CA GLY A 218 -12.19 -7.02 13.49
C GLY A 218 -11.13 -6.17 14.19
N GLU A 219 -9.97 -6.78 14.48
CA GLU A 219 -8.87 -6.11 15.17
C GLU A 219 -7.71 -5.85 14.21
N VAL A 220 -7.31 -4.59 14.05
CA VAL A 220 -6.34 -4.19 13.03
C VAL A 220 -5.29 -3.26 13.64
N ASN A 221 -4.02 -3.52 13.37
CA ASN A 221 -2.91 -2.76 13.94
C ASN A 221 -1.72 -2.71 12.99
N ASN A 222 -1.11 -1.53 12.80
CA ASN A 222 0.14 -1.43 12.05
C ASN A 222 0.01 -2.05 10.63
N THR A 223 -1.04 -1.66 9.90
CA THR A 223 -1.45 -2.32 8.65
C THR A 223 -1.78 -1.32 7.55
N VAL A 224 -1.34 -1.61 6.33
CA VAL A 224 -1.69 -0.85 5.13
C VAL A 224 -2.50 -1.75 4.20
N MET A 225 -3.76 -1.40 3.96
CA MET A 225 -4.63 -2.12 3.02
C MET A 225 -4.99 -1.20 1.86
N TRP A 226 -4.78 -1.65 0.63
CA TRP A 226 -5.01 -0.85 -0.57
C TRP A 226 -6.48 -0.86 -1.01
N GLU A 227 -6.75 -0.18 -2.12
CA GLU A 227 -8.11 0.00 -2.63
C GLU A 227 -8.85 -1.33 -2.88
N ASN A 228 -10.17 -1.26 -2.72
CA ASN A 228 -11.10 -2.34 -3.04
C ASN A 228 -10.83 -3.70 -2.35
N SER A 229 -10.00 -3.72 -1.31
CA SER A 229 -9.70 -4.91 -0.51
C SER A 229 -10.67 -5.08 0.66
N ALA A 230 -10.93 -6.32 1.06
CA ALA A 230 -11.91 -6.64 2.09
C ALA A 230 -11.33 -7.56 3.18
N LYS A 231 -11.39 -7.11 4.43
CA LYS A 231 -11.25 -7.92 5.66
C LYS A 231 -12.35 -7.49 6.62
N GLY A 232 -13.61 -7.67 6.23
CA GLY A 232 -14.77 -7.06 6.89
C GLY A 232 -15.34 -7.80 8.11
N HIS A 233 -14.80 -8.97 8.44
CA HIS A 233 -15.28 -9.81 9.55
C HIS A 233 -14.24 -9.90 10.66
N ASP A 234 -14.60 -10.52 11.78
CA ASP A 234 -13.68 -10.72 12.91
C ASP A 234 -12.40 -11.49 12.53
N GLY A 235 -11.39 -11.32 13.36
CA GLY A 235 -10.02 -11.81 13.18
C GLY A 235 -8.99 -10.68 13.32
N TYR A 236 -7.72 -11.04 13.49
CA TYR A 236 -6.61 -10.10 13.72
C TYR A 236 -5.78 -9.84 12.46
N LEU A 237 -5.55 -8.58 12.13
CA LEU A 237 -4.70 -8.15 11.03
C LEU A 237 -3.61 -7.16 11.51
N GLY A 238 -2.40 -7.67 11.72
CA GLY A 238 -1.31 -6.95 12.37
C GLY A 238 0.00 -6.96 11.60
N CYS A 239 0.69 -5.81 11.52
CA CYS A 239 1.99 -5.67 10.83
C CYS A 239 1.93 -6.16 9.38
N ALA A 240 0.86 -5.78 8.67
CA ALA A 240 0.52 -6.36 7.37
C ALA A 240 0.44 -5.32 6.26
N VAL A 241 0.65 -5.78 5.02
CA VAL A 241 0.37 -5.01 3.81
C VAL A 241 -0.49 -5.85 2.89
N ILE A 242 -1.68 -5.34 2.56
CA ILE A 242 -2.66 -6.03 1.73
C ILE A 242 -2.80 -5.24 0.44
N GLY A 243 -2.52 -5.90 -0.68
CA GLY A 243 -2.61 -5.36 -2.02
C GLY A 243 -4.02 -4.97 -2.42
N GLU A 244 -4.20 -4.59 -3.68
CA GLU A 244 -5.49 -4.16 -4.21
C GLU A 244 -6.41 -5.35 -4.46
N GLY A 245 -7.70 -5.18 -4.15
CA GLY A 245 -8.72 -6.17 -4.51
C GLY A 245 -8.60 -7.54 -3.83
N CYS A 246 -7.85 -7.64 -2.73
CA CYS A 246 -7.76 -8.85 -1.93
C CYS A 246 -9.05 -9.09 -1.15
N ASN A 247 -9.35 -10.35 -0.81
CA ASN A 247 -10.43 -10.70 0.10
C ASN A 247 -9.93 -11.67 1.17
N LEU A 248 -10.02 -11.28 2.44
CA LEU A 248 -9.72 -12.10 3.59
C LEU A 248 -11.04 -12.59 4.19
N GLY A 249 -11.33 -13.88 4.04
CA GLY A 249 -12.55 -14.53 4.52
C GLY A 249 -12.81 -14.35 6.02
N ALA A 250 -14.05 -14.59 6.44
CA ALA A 250 -14.46 -14.42 7.84
C ALA A 250 -13.61 -15.23 8.81
N GLY A 251 -13.17 -14.64 9.93
CA GLY A 251 -12.32 -15.31 10.91
C GLY A 251 -10.83 -15.33 10.55
N THR A 252 -10.43 -14.83 9.37
CA THR A 252 -9.02 -14.78 8.97
C THR A 252 -8.18 -13.96 9.94
N SER A 253 -7.07 -14.53 10.40
CA SER A 253 -6.12 -13.87 11.29
C SER A 253 -4.68 -14.16 10.89
N ASN A 254 -3.77 -13.20 11.08
CA ASN A 254 -2.34 -13.44 10.92
C ASN A 254 -1.58 -13.40 12.26
N SER A 255 -0.53 -14.20 12.39
CA SER A 255 0.48 -13.96 13.42
C SER A 255 1.46 -12.88 12.95
N ASN A 256 1.97 -12.05 13.87
CA ASN A 256 3.03 -11.09 13.59
C ASN A 256 4.26 -11.25 14.49
N LEU A 257 4.28 -12.24 15.38
CA LEU A 257 5.38 -12.49 16.32
C LEU A 257 5.65 -14.00 16.37
N GLN A 258 6.93 -14.39 16.29
CA GLN A 258 7.31 -15.79 16.44
C GLN A 258 7.42 -16.18 17.91
N ASN A 259 6.99 -17.40 18.25
CA ASN A 259 7.05 -17.94 19.62
C ASN A 259 8.48 -18.04 20.18
N ASN A 260 9.48 -18.13 19.29
CA ASN A 260 10.89 -18.17 19.68
C ASN A 260 11.52 -16.77 19.86
N TRP A 261 10.75 -15.69 19.66
CA TRP A 261 11.18 -14.28 19.77
C TRP A 261 12.36 -13.87 18.87
N LYS A 262 12.71 -14.69 17.87
CA LYS A 262 13.78 -14.40 16.92
C LYS A 262 13.32 -13.40 15.87
N ALA A 263 14.29 -12.76 15.22
CA ALA A 263 14.03 -11.91 14.08
C ALA A 263 13.35 -12.68 12.94
N ILE A 264 12.33 -12.06 12.35
CA ILE A 264 11.53 -12.68 11.30
C ILE A 264 12.28 -12.60 9.97
N LYS A 265 12.18 -13.66 9.18
CA LYS A 265 12.63 -13.67 7.78
C LYS A 265 11.44 -13.47 6.84
N LEU A 266 11.64 -12.82 5.70
CA LEU A 266 10.67 -12.71 4.62
C LEU A 266 11.23 -13.32 3.33
N TYR A 267 10.38 -13.88 2.50
CA TYR A 267 10.77 -14.31 1.16
C TYR A 267 11.07 -13.06 0.32
N ASP A 268 12.22 -13.06 -0.36
CA ASP A 268 12.69 -11.96 -1.17
C ASP A 268 12.82 -12.44 -2.63
N TYR A 269 11.93 -11.95 -3.49
CA TYR A 269 11.88 -12.34 -4.91
C TYR A 269 13.19 -12.08 -5.65
N LYS A 270 13.96 -11.05 -5.26
CA LYS A 270 15.23 -10.75 -5.91
C LYS A 270 16.33 -11.74 -5.52
N LEU A 271 16.31 -12.19 -4.27
CA LEU A 271 17.27 -13.18 -3.76
C LEU A 271 16.85 -14.62 -4.06
N VAL A 272 15.58 -14.84 -4.39
CA VAL A 272 14.94 -16.16 -4.47
C VAL A 272 15.18 -16.95 -3.17
N ASP A 273 15.24 -16.24 -2.04
CA ASP A 273 15.57 -16.80 -0.71
C ASP A 273 15.00 -15.90 0.41
N TRP A 274 15.17 -16.36 1.65
CA TRP A 274 14.71 -15.71 2.86
C TRP A 274 15.68 -14.63 3.34
N ARG A 275 15.26 -13.37 3.24
CA ARG A 275 15.96 -12.23 3.85
C ARG A 275 15.61 -12.08 5.33
N LYS A 276 16.62 -11.91 6.18
CA LYS A 276 16.42 -11.57 7.59
C LYS A 276 16.05 -10.08 7.71
N THR A 277 14.92 -9.79 8.36
CA THR A 277 14.40 -8.41 8.47
C THR A 277 14.99 -7.63 9.65
N GLU A 278 15.72 -8.30 10.54
CA GLU A 278 16.14 -7.80 11.88
C GLU A 278 14.98 -7.34 12.79
N ARG A 279 13.72 -7.60 12.41
CA ARG A 279 12.53 -7.16 13.15
C ARG A 279 11.88 -8.32 13.88
N LYS A 280 11.36 -8.03 15.07
CA LYS A 280 10.62 -9.00 15.90
C LYS A 280 9.14 -9.08 15.55
N LYS A 281 8.56 -8.03 14.98
CA LYS A 281 7.14 -7.99 14.59
C LYS A 281 7.00 -7.76 13.08
N VAL A 282 6.50 -8.76 12.37
CA VAL A 282 6.26 -8.74 10.92
C VAL A 282 5.11 -9.72 10.62
N GLY A 283 4.03 -9.22 10.01
CA GLY A 283 2.80 -9.95 9.80
C GLY A 283 2.72 -10.62 8.43
N ALA A 284 1.73 -10.23 7.64
CA ALA A 284 1.43 -10.82 6.35
C ALA A 284 1.53 -9.78 5.21
N PHE A 285 1.99 -10.23 4.04
CA PHE A 285 2.03 -9.45 2.82
C PHE A 285 1.24 -10.18 1.76
N MET A 286 0.18 -9.57 1.22
CA MET A 286 -0.67 -10.17 0.18
C MET A 286 -0.60 -9.34 -1.09
N GLY A 287 -0.23 -9.97 -2.20
CA GLY A 287 -0.28 -9.37 -3.53
C GLY A 287 -1.71 -9.11 -4.00
N ASP A 288 -1.84 -8.30 -5.04
CA ASP A 288 -3.13 -7.89 -5.58
C ASP A 288 -3.99 -9.11 -5.96
N PHE A 289 -5.30 -9.01 -5.72
CA PHE A 289 -6.29 -10.04 -6.05
C PHE A 289 -6.06 -11.40 -5.37
N ALA A 290 -5.25 -11.46 -4.31
CA ALA A 290 -5.13 -12.63 -3.46
C ALA A 290 -6.36 -12.81 -2.56
N MET A 291 -6.87 -14.03 -2.47
CA MET A 291 -8.07 -14.38 -1.72
C MET A 291 -7.78 -15.46 -0.67
N CYS A 292 -8.34 -15.28 0.52
CA CYS A 292 -8.35 -16.25 1.59
C CYS A 292 -9.78 -16.71 1.87
N GLY A 293 -9.95 -18.01 2.07
CA GLY A 293 -11.15 -18.61 2.61
C GLY A 293 -11.40 -18.20 4.07
N ILE A 294 -12.54 -18.62 4.60
CA ILE A 294 -12.88 -18.41 6.01
C ILE A 294 -11.87 -19.10 6.94
N ASN A 295 -11.72 -18.57 8.15
CA ASN A 295 -10.85 -19.08 9.21
C ASN A 295 -9.38 -19.31 8.78
N SER A 296 -8.91 -18.53 7.80
CA SER A 296 -7.55 -18.64 7.31
C SER A 296 -6.55 -18.22 8.39
N SER A 297 -5.60 -19.11 8.69
CA SER A 297 -4.57 -18.91 9.70
C SER A 297 -3.23 -18.57 9.03
N ILE A 298 -2.89 -17.28 8.98
CA ILE A 298 -1.69 -16.79 8.27
C ILE A 298 -0.49 -16.75 9.22
N THR A 299 0.60 -17.40 8.85
CA THR A 299 1.82 -17.46 9.68
C THR A 299 2.60 -16.14 9.69
N THR A 300 3.50 -15.98 10.68
CA THR A 300 4.35 -14.79 10.84
C THR A 300 5.30 -14.61 9.66
N GLY A 301 5.30 -13.42 9.06
CA GLY A 301 6.15 -13.09 7.91
C GLY A 301 5.72 -13.81 6.63
N ALA A 302 4.42 -14.06 6.46
CA ALA A 302 3.89 -14.67 5.26
C ALA A 302 3.96 -13.70 4.07
N VAL A 303 4.43 -14.20 2.92
CA VAL A 303 4.41 -13.50 1.63
C VAL A 303 3.53 -14.31 0.69
N ILE A 304 2.37 -13.77 0.36
CA ILE A 304 1.35 -14.38 -0.50
C ILE A 304 1.31 -13.58 -1.80
N GLY A 305 1.56 -14.25 -2.92
CA GLY A 305 1.68 -13.62 -4.23
C GLY A 305 0.37 -13.04 -4.79
N VAL A 306 0.49 -12.39 -5.93
CA VAL A 306 -0.61 -11.85 -6.76
C VAL A 306 -1.53 -12.97 -7.20
N GLY A 307 -2.84 -12.75 -7.17
CA GLY A 307 -3.85 -13.67 -7.73
C GLY A 307 -3.95 -15.03 -7.03
N VAL A 308 -3.36 -15.18 -5.84
CA VAL A 308 -3.41 -16.43 -5.07
C VAL A 308 -4.83 -16.73 -4.58
N GLN A 309 -5.21 -18.01 -4.57
CA GLN A 309 -6.46 -18.51 -3.98
C GLN A 309 -6.13 -19.51 -2.87
N LEU A 310 -6.49 -19.17 -1.63
CA LEU A 310 -6.29 -20.03 -0.47
C LEU A 310 -7.64 -20.53 0.04
N SER A 311 -7.90 -21.82 -0.12
CA SER A 311 -9.08 -22.52 0.41
C SER A 311 -8.62 -23.73 1.22
N MET A 312 -7.86 -23.47 2.28
CA MET A 312 -7.27 -24.48 3.16
C MET A 312 -7.70 -24.27 4.62
N SER A 313 -7.79 -25.36 5.39
CA SER A 313 -8.13 -25.34 6.82
C SER A 313 -6.91 -25.28 7.74
N ASN A 314 -5.72 -25.53 7.20
CA ASN A 314 -4.46 -25.52 7.93
C ASN A 314 -3.77 -24.14 7.96
N ILE A 315 -2.65 -24.03 8.70
CA ILE A 315 -1.80 -22.84 8.68
C ILE A 315 -1.25 -22.61 7.27
N ILE A 316 -1.48 -21.42 6.74
CA ILE A 316 -1.02 -21.01 5.41
C ILE A 316 0.51 -21.00 5.36
N PRO A 317 1.14 -21.55 4.29
CA PRO A 317 2.58 -21.51 4.11
C PRO A 317 3.14 -20.09 4.17
N LYS A 318 4.39 -19.99 4.61
CA LYS A 318 5.03 -18.69 4.79
C LYS A 318 5.35 -18.00 3.46
N PHE A 319 5.51 -18.75 2.38
CA PHE A 319 5.57 -18.19 1.04
C PHE A 319 4.57 -18.94 0.17
N VAL A 320 3.75 -18.20 -0.56
CA VAL A 320 2.82 -18.73 -1.57
C VAL A 320 3.10 -18.00 -2.88
N PRO A 321 3.58 -18.69 -3.92
CA PRO A 321 3.89 -18.08 -5.21
C PRO A 321 2.68 -17.41 -5.86
N ASP A 322 2.94 -16.42 -6.71
CA ASP A 322 1.91 -15.76 -7.51
C ASP A 322 1.07 -16.78 -8.28
N PHE A 323 -0.23 -16.51 -8.41
CA PHE A 323 -1.21 -17.34 -9.09
C PHE A 323 -1.24 -18.80 -8.60
N SER A 324 -0.98 -19.06 -7.32
CA SER A 324 -1.21 -20.37 -6.73
C SER A 324 -2.69 -20.57 -6.37
N TRP A 325 -3.23 -21.77 -6.63
CA TRP A 325 -4.48 -22.26 -6.07
C TRP A 325 -4.18 -23.35 -5.05
N MET A 326 -4.45 -23.08 -3.77
CA MET A 326 -4.13 -23.97 -2.66
C MET A 326 -5.39 -24.41 -1.92
N THR A 327 -5.46 -25.70 -1.66
CA THR A 327 -6.44 -26.35 -0.78
C THR A 327 -5.70 -27.28 0.18
N ASP A 328 -6.41 -27.95 1.08
CA ASP A 328 -5.76 -28.95 1.94
C ASP A 328 -5.19 -30.15 1.17
N GLU A 329 -5.75 -30.47 0.01
CA GLU A 329 -5.37 -31.65 -0.78
C GLU A 329 -4.38 -31.35 -1.91
N LYS A 330 -4.41 -30.13 -2.44
CA LYS A 330 -3.65 -29.76 -3.64
C LYS A 330 -3.08 -28.34 -3.59
N GLN A 331 -1.93 -28.21 -4.21
CA GLN A 331 -1.30 -26.95 -4.59
C GLN A 331 -1.00 -27.01 -6.08
N GLU A 332 -1.58 -26.09 -6.84
CA GLU A 332 -1.42 -26.01 -8.31
C GLU A 332 -1.37 -24.56 -8.77
N THR A 333 -0.88 -24.33 -9.99
CA THR A 333 -1.01 -23.03 -10.65
C THR A 333 -2.48 -22.77 -10.99
N TYR A 334 -2.96 -21.58 -10.68
CA TYR A 334 -4.31 -21.15 -10.96
C TYR A 334 -4.50 -20.99 -12.48
N VAL A 335 -5.50 -21.68 -13.03
CA VAL A 335 -5.87 -21.60 -14.44
C VAL A 335 -6.30 -20.18 -14.81
N TRP A 336 -5.54 -19.54 -15.71
CA TRP A 336 -5.76 -18.14 -16.13
C TRP A 336 -7.23 -17.80 -16.45
N ASN A 337 -7.89 -18.56 -17.33
CA ASN A 337 -9.28 -18.24 -17.71
C ASN A 337 -10.21 -18.20 -16.48
N LYS A 338 -9.99 -19.07 -15.49
CA LYS A 338 -10.79 -19.06 -14.25
C LYS A 338 -10.45 -17.86 -13.35
N PHE A 339 -9.22 -17.39 -13.36
CA PHE A 339 -8.81 -16.18 -12.65
C PHE A 339 -9.42 -14.93 -13.30
N GLU A 340 -9.35 -14.83 -14.63
CA GLU A 340 -9.96 -13.75 -15.40
C GLU A 340 -11.49 -13.70 -15.20
N ASP A 341 -12.16 -14.85 -15.25
CA ASP A 341 -13.60 -14.94 -14.99
C ASP A 341 -13.95 -14.48 -13.57
N MET A 342 -13.15 -14.87 -12.57
CA MET A 342 -13.32 -14.41 -11.18
C MET A 342 -13.21 -12.88 -11.07
N LEU A 343 -12.27 -12.26 -11.78
CA LEU A 343 -12.11 -10.80 -11.78
C LEU A 343 -13.30 -10.08 -12.45
N LYS A 344 -13.86 -10.65 -13.52
CA LYS A 344 -15.08 -10.12 -14.17
C LYS A 344 -16.30 -10.21 -13.27
N GLU A 345 -16.53 -11.36 -12.64
CA GLU A 345 -17.62 -11.55 -11.67
C GLU A 345 -17.51 -10.58 -10.50
N ARG A 346 -16.30 -10.43 -9.95
CA ARG A 346 -16.01 -9.44 -8.91
C ARG A 346 -16.32 -8.03 -9.39
N GLY A 347 -15.88 -7.65 -10.59
CA GLY A 347 -16.11 -6.34 -11.17
C GLY A 347 -17.60 -6.02 -11.33
N GLY A 348 -18.40 -7.00 -11.74
CA GLY A 348 -19.86 -6.88 -11.78
C GLY A 348 -20.48 -6.67 -10.39
N MET A 349 -19.98 -7.37 -9.36
CA MET A 349 -20.46 -7.23 -7.98
C MET A 349 -20.19 -5.84 -7.38
N ILE A 350 -19.03 -5.25 -7.68
CA ILE A 350 -18.65 -3.92 -7.15
C ILE A 350 -18.94 -2.77 -8.11
N ASN A 351 -19.53 -3.06 -9.28
CA ASN A 351 -19.78 -2.11 -10.36
C ASN A 351 -18.50 -1.36 -10.82
N GLU A 352 -17.38 -2.08 -10.88
CA GLU A 352 -16.09 -1.61 -11.39
C GLU A 352 -15.45 -2.72 -12.22
N GLU A 353 -15.68 -2.68 -13.54
CA GLU A 353 -15.07 -3.63 -14.46
C GLU A 353 -13.54 -3.49 -14.47
N ILE A 354 -12.86 -4.64 -14.46
CA ILE A 354 -11.41 -4.66 -14.62
C ILE A 354 -11.04 -4.16 -16.02
N GLN A 355 -10.07 -3.26 -16.08
CA GLN A 355 -9.62 -2.69 -17.34
C GLN A 355 -8.76 -3.69 -18.11
N GLU A 356 -8.83 -3.64 -19.44
CA GLU A 356 -8.05 -4.55 -20.30
C GLU A 356 -6.53 -4.38 -20.08
N THR A 357 -6.08 -3.16 -19.81
CA THR A 357 -4.69 -2.87 -19.44
C THR A 357 -4.26 -3.59 -18.16
N ASP A 358 -5.16 -3.71 -17.18
CA ASP A 358 -4.87 -4.42 -15.92
C ASP A 358 -4.81 -5.93 -16.14
N LEU A 359 -5.70 -6.47 -16.98
CA LEU A 359 -5.63 -7.89 -17.38
C LEU A 359 -4.33 -8.21 -18.11
N ARG A 360 -3.86 -7.34 -19.01
CA ARG A 360 -2.56 -7.52 -19.69
C ARG A 360 -1.39 -7.53 -18.71
N ILE A 361 -1.37 -6.62 -17.74
CA ILE A 361 -0.35 -6.62 -16.68
C ILE A 361 -0.39 -7.93 -15.90
N LEU A 362 -1.57 -8.35 -15.42
CA LEU A 362 -1.72 -9.60 -14.67
C LEU A 362 -1.31 -10.83 -15.49
N TRP A 363 -1.59 -10.84 -16.80
CA TRP A 363 -1.18 -11.91 -17.70
C TRP A 363 0.35 -12.01 -17.82
N GLU A 364 1.03 -10.87 -17.91
CA GLU A 364 2.50 -10.83 -17.96
C GLU A 364 3.10 -11.33 -16.64
N VAL A 365 2.55 -10.93 -15.49
CA VAL A 365 2.97 -11.48 -14.19
C VAL A 365 2.74 -13.00 -14.13
N TYR A 366 1.57 -13.47 -14.59
CA TYR A 366 1.26 -14.91 -14.66
C TYR A 366 2.28 -15.67 -15.53
N CYS A 367 2.68 -15.10 -16.66
CA CYS A 367 3.69 -15.69 -17.54
C CYS A 367 5.09 -15.69 -16.90
N LEU A 368 5.46 -14.65 -16.15
CA LEU A 368 6.76 -14.57 -15.46
C LEU A 368 6.89 -15.69 -14.41
N THR A 369 5.85 -15.92 -13.60
CA THR A 369 5.86 -16.97 -12.58
C THR A 369 6.15 -18.35 -13.17
N ARG A 370 5.58 -18.68 -14.33
CA ARG A 370 5.79 -19.97 -14.99
C ARG A 370 7.16 -20.13 -15.64
N ARG A 371 7.87 -19.04 -15.93
CA ARG A 371 9.24 -19.09 -16.46
C ARG A 371 10.25 -19.41 -15.37
N GLU A 372 9.95 -19.09 -14.12
CA GLU A 372 10.82 -19.39 -12.97
C GLU A 372 10.66 -20.84 -12.47
N GLU A 373 9.59 -21.53 -12.86
CA GLU A 373 9.31 -22.93 -12.54
C GLU A 373 9.99 -23.94 -13.50
N ASN A 374 10.49 -23.48 -14.65
CA ASN A 374 11.22 -24.28 -15.65
C ASN A 374 12.71 -23.92 -15.66
#